data_AF-A0A1V1I0D0-F1
#
_entry.id   AF-A0A1V1I0D0-F1
#
_cell.length_a   1.000
_cell.length_b   1.000
_cell.length_c   1.000
_cell.angle_alpha   90.00
_cell.angle_beta   90.00
_cell.angle_gamma   90.00
#
_symmetry.space_group_name_H-M   'P 1'
#
loop_
_entity.id
_entity.type
_entity.pdbx_description
1 polymer ?
#
loop_
_entity_poly.entity_id
_entity_poly.type
_entity_poly.pdbx_seq_one_letter_code
_entity_poly.pdbx_strand_id
1 'polypeptide(L)'
;MKANKIIVAGLSLALSLSMVACNNKETTPKNDANTTTEQNTADTTNNANNDYVEKYSGFYEDNLGNLSMYSIYETPETVTEYYKTNKYPGNEKYVEELKSAYKESRDKIQKFVDSLKNDAKTEDTKIKDLNEKLIAEGEKTISNIDARLNNLDNLPKDIYDKTQDEFVKAVDEAIKAKDETKSDFNNVLQEMNKALGVYPNALESPGTINNTNTNTNK
;
A
#
# COMPACT_ATOMS: atom_id res chain seq x y z
N MET A 1 21.78 -20.64 11.07
CA MET A 1 21.31 -19.39 10.46
C MET A 1 20.73 -19.72 9.10
N LYS A 2 19.45 -19.40 8.88
CA LYS A 2 18.87 -19.25 7.54
C LYS A 2 17.97 -18.03 7.63
N ALA A 3 18.49 -16.89 7.20
CA ALA A 3 17.71 -15.69 7.01
C ALA A 3 16.75 -15.98 5.85
N ASN A 4 15.47 -16.21 6.17
CA ASN A 4 14.45 -16.28 5.15
C ASN A 4 14.23 -14.88 4.61
N LYS A 5 14.33 -14.76 3.28
CA LYS A 5 14.13 -13.54 2.51
C LYS A 5 12.75 -12.98 2.84
N ILE A 6 12.72 -11.84 3.52
CA ILE A 6 11.49 -11.08 3.75
C ILE A 6 11.16 -10.41 2.40
N ILE A 7 10.14 -10.92 1.73
CA ILE A 7 9.53 -10.26 0.58
C ILE A 7 8.76 -9.07 1.14
N VAL A 8 9.33 -7.88 0.98
CA VAL A 8 8.70 -6.60 1.26
C VAL A 8 7.83 -6.28 0.05
N ALA A 9 6.51 -6.31 0.23
CA ALA A 9 5.56 -5.91 -0.78
C ALA A 9 4.44 -5.10 -0.15
N GLY A 10 4.16 -3.93 -0.73
CA GLY A 10 2.87 -3.23 -0.66
C GLY A 10 2.53 -2.54 0.65
N LEU A 11 2.66 -1.22 0.68
CA LEU A 11 1.93 -0.34 1.58
C LEU A 11 0.41 -0.48 1.31
N SER A 12 -0.32 -1.17 2.18
CA SER A 12 -1.79 -1.21 2.07
C SER A 12 -2.46 -1.68 3.36
N LEU A 13 -2.83 -0.71 4.20
CA LEU A 13 -3.93 -0.89 5.16
C LEU A 13 -5.19 -0.12 4.76
N ALA A 14 -5.17 0.71 3.71
CA ALA A 14 -6.34 1.50 3.32
C ALA A 14 -6.37 1.95 1.85
N LEU A 15 -6.13 1.09 0.85
CA LEU A 15 -6.14 1.50 -0.56
C LEU A 15 -6.63 0.42 -1.56
N SER A 16 -7.84 -0.11 -1.40
CA SER A 16 -8.59 -0.71 -2.52
C SER A 16 -9.80 0.20 -2.79
N LEU A 17 -10.07 0.70 -3.99
CA LEU A 17 -10.35 -0.04 -5.21
C LEU A 17 -9.96 0.75 -6.47
N SER A 18 -8.87 0.36 -7.13
CA SER A 18 -8.72 0.49 -8.59
C SER A 18 -8.61 -0.90 -9.20
N MET A 19 -9.76 -1.59 -9.34
CA MET A 19 -9.88 -2.55 -10.43
C MET A 19 -9.81 -1.75 -11.73
N VAL A 20 -8.64 -1.71 -12.36
CA VAL A 20 -8.59 -1.37 -13.78
C VAL A 20 -9.25 -2.54 -14.50
N ALA A 21 -10.40 -2.28 -15.10
CA ALA A 21 -11.08 -3.24 -15.96
C ALA A 21 -10.09 -3.74 -17.00
N CYS A 22 -9.77 -5.04 -16.96
CA CYS A 22 -9.09 -5.72 -18.04
C CYS A 22 -9.91 -5.52 -19.32
N ASN A 23 -9.39 -4.71 -20.24
CA ASN A 23 -9.95 -4.61 -21.57
C ASN A 23 -9.51 -5.87 -22.33
N ASN A 24 -10.41 -6.82 -22.50
CA ASN A 24 -10.17 -8.02 -23.31
C ASN A 24 -9.95 -7.60 -24.77
N LYS A 25 -8.70 -7.69 -25.23
CA LYS A 25 -8.40 -7.99 -26.64
C LYS A 25 -7.37 -9.11 -26.68
N GLU A 26 -7.84 -10.28 -27.09
CA GLU A 26 -6.99 -11.36 -27.56
C GLU A 26 -6.08 -10.86 -28.68
N THR A 27 -4.77 -10.99 -28.49
CA THR A 27 -3.85 -11.21 -29.60
C THR A 27 -2.81 -12.23 -29.15
N THR A 28 -2.83 -13.37 -29.84
CA THR A 28 -1.91 -14.50 -29.77
C THR A 28 -0.43 -14.07 -29.79
N PRO A 29 0.47 -14.68 -29.00
CA PRO A 29 1.88 -14.27 -28.95
C PRO A 29 2.64 -14.74 -30.19
N LYS A 30 3.34 -13.82 -30.86
CA LYS A 30 4.50 -14.15 -31.69
C LYS A 30 5.75 -14.06 -30.82
N ASN A 31 6.43 -15.18 -30.69
CA ASN A 31 7.80 -15.26 -30.20
C ASN A 31 8.71 -14.51 -31.16
N ASP A 32 9.30 -13.41 -30.72
CA ASP A 32 10.59 -12.95 -31.22
C ASP A 32 11.44 -12.58 -30.02
N ALA A 33 12.42 -13.46 -29.75
CA ALA A 33 13.47 -13.23 -28.78
C ALA A 33 14.36 -12.11 -29.30
N ASN A 34 14.22 -10.91 -28.74
CA ASN A 34 15.25 -9.90 -28.80
C ASN A 34 15.37 -9.26 -27.43
N THR A 35 16.39 -9.71 -26.68
CA THR A 35 16.80 -9.15 -25.39
C THR A 35 17.27 -7.72 -25.62
N THR A 36 16.32 -6.78 -25.60
CA THR A 36 16.63 -5.36 -25.48
C THR A 36 16.67 -5.10 -23.98
N THR A 37 17.87 -5.01 -23.42
CA THR A 37 18.09 -4.33 -22.15
C THR A 37 17.59 -2.91 -22.35
N GLU A 38 16.34 -2.63 -21.98
CA GLU A 38 15.89 -1.27 -21.73
C GLU A 38 16.67 -0.79 -20.51
N GLN A 39 17.85 -0.28 -20.80
CA GLN A 39 18.51 0.69 -19.96
C GLN A 39 17.53 1.86 -19.87
N ASN A 40 16.71 1.87 -18.82
CA ASN A 40 15.94 3.02 -18.40
C ASN A 40 16.95 4.15 -18.22
N THR A 41 17.14 4.91 -19.30
CA THR A 41 17.93 6.11 -19.27
C THR A 41 17.10 7.03 -18.39
N ALA A 42 17.51 7.14 -17.12
CA ALA A 42 16.97 8.15 -16.23
C ALA A 42 17.11 9.46 -16.98
N ASP A 43 15.97 10.01 -17.41
CA ASP A 43 15.90 11.33 -18.00
C ASP A 43 16.40 12.29 -16.91
N THR A 44 17.69 12.62 -16.99
CA THR A 44 18.48 13.24 -15.92
C THR A 44 18.28 14.76 -15.95
N THR A 45 17.08 15.19 -16.30
CA THR A 45 16.72 16.58 -16.61
C THR A 45 15.84 17.24 -15.55
N ASN A 46 15.70 16.66 -14.35
CA ASN A 46 15.20 17.42 -13.19
C ASN A 46 16.24 17.39 -12.08
N ASN A 47 17.03 18.45 -12.01
CA ASN A 47 17.87 18.80 -10.88
C ASN A 47 16.96 19.25 -9.72
N ALA A 48 16.12 18.33 -9.22
CA ALA A 48 15.44 18.54 -7.95
C ALA A 48 16.55 18.77 -6.92
N ASN A 49 16.48 19.91 -6.22
CA ASN A 49 17.50 20.35 -5.28
C ASN A 49 17.92 19.16 -4.40
N ASN A 50 19.21 18.78 -4.39
CA ASN A 50 19.67 17.56 -3.71
C ASN A 50 19.18 17.47 -2.24
N ASP A 51 19.09 18.62 -1.58
CA ASP A 51 18.53 18.78 -0.22
C ASP A 51 17.05 18.36 -0.11
N TYR A 52 16.21 18.70 -1.09
CA TYR A 52 14.81 18.29 -1.09
C TYR A 52 14.69 16.78 -1.26
N VAL A 53 15.46 16.19 -2.19
CA VAL A 53 15.45 14.75 -2.45
C VAL A 53 15.88 13.97 -1.21
N GLU A 54 16.94 14.42 -0.53
CA GLU A 54 17.43 13.84 0.72
C GLU A 54 16.37 13.89 1.83
N LYS A 55 15.76 15.07 2.06
CA LYS A 55 14.68 15.24 3.05
C LYS A 55 13.47 14.36 2.75
N TYR A 56 12.97 14.41 1.52
CA TYR A 56 11.84 13.59 1.09
C TYR A 56 12.11 12.10 1.30
N SER A 57 13.29 11.62 0.90
CA SER A 57 13.67 10.22 1.02
C SER A 57 13.74 9.80 2.50
N GLY A 58 14.31 10.65 3.37
CA GLY A 58 14.30 10.42 4.81
C GLY A 58 12.88 10.34 5.39
N PHE A 59 12.00 11.28 5.03
CA PHE A 59 10.61 11.24 5.48
C PHE A 59 9.87 9.99 5.01
N TYR A 60 10.11 9.56 3.78
CA TYR A 60 9.54 8.33 3.24
C TYR A 60 10.01 7.10 4.02
N GLU A 61 11.31 6.96 4.24
CA GLU A 61 11.90 5.82 4.95
C GLU A 61 11.41 5.75 6.40
N ASP A 62 11.47 6.87 7.11
CA ASP A 62 11.12 6.95 8.53
C ASP A 62 9.64 6.67 8.80
N ASN A 63 8.77 7.11 7.89
CA ASN A 63 7.33 7.11 8.14
C ASN A 63 6.58 6.06 7.33
N LEU A 64 6.93 5.83 6.06
CA LEU A 64 6.17 4.95 5.16
C LEU A 64 6.84 3.59 4.91
N GLY A 65 8.17 3.51 5.08
CA GLY A 65 8.97 2.34 4.67
C GLY A 65 8.59 1.01 5.32
N ASN A 66 7.94 1.03 6.50
CA ASN A 66 7.58 -0.18 7.24
C ASN A 66 6.07 -0.51 7.23
N LEU A 67 5.25 0.30 6.56
CA LEU A 67 3.79 0.12 6.60
C LEU A 67 3.31 -1.16 5.88
N SER A 68 4.13 -1.76 5.02
CA SER A 68 3.85 -3.06 4.40
C SER A 68 3.71 -4.20 5.40
N MET A 69 4.19 -4.01 6.64
CA MET A 69 4.02 -5.00 7.71
C MET A 69 2.54 -5.27 8.05
N TYR A 70 1.62 -4.38 7.65
CA TYR A 70 0.19 -4.54 7.90
C TYR A 70 -0.61 -5.07 6.72
N SER A 71 0.05 -5.46 5.63
CA SER A 71 -0.58 -6.03 4.43
C SER A 71 -1.49 -7.23 4.72
N ILE A 72 -1.30 -7.94 5.85
CA ILE A 72 -2.19 -9.02 6.26
C ILE A 72 -3.64 -8.57 6.41
N TYR A 73 -3.88 -7.31 6.79
CA TYR A 73 -5.19 -6.73 7.04
C TYR A 73 -5.80 -6.03 5.81
N GLU A 74 -5.19 -6.16 4.64
CA GLU A 74 -5.65 -5.49 3.43
C GLU A 74 -7.01 -6.00 2.95
N THR A 75 -7.21 -7.32 3.01
CA THR A 75 -8.44 -7.98 2.54
C THR A 75 -8.84 -9.11 3.48
N PRO A 76 -10.12 -9.52 3.48
CA PRO A 76 -10.53 -10.75 4.14
C PRO A 76 -9.70 -11.97 3.70
N GLU A 77 -9.36 -12.05 2.40
CA GLU A 77 -8.60 -13.16 1.84
C GLU A 77 -7.17 -13.24 2.39
N THR A 78 -6.47 -12.10 2.54
CA THR A 78 -5.12 -12.06 3.12
C THR A 78 -5.12 -12.48 4.58
N VAL A 79 -6.13 -12.05 5.34
CA VAL A 79 -6.32 -12.44 6.74
C VAL A 79 -6.59 -13.96 6.84
N THR A 80 -7.53 -14.47 6.04
CA THR A 80 -7.88 -15.90 6.04
C THR A 80 -6.68 -16.76 5.66
N GLU A 81 -5.91 -16.37 4.64
CA GLU A 81 -4.72 -17.13 4.23
C GLU A 81 -3.65 -17.15 5.33
N TYR A 82 -3.41 -16.01 5.98
CA TYR A 82 -2.44 -15.92 7.07
C TYR A 82 -2.77 -16.90 8.21
N TYR A 83 -4.03 -16.96 8.63
CA TYR A 83 -4.46 -17.82 9.75
C TYR A 83 -4.71 -19.29 9.38
N LYS A 84 -4.55 -19.70 8.12
CA LYS A 84 -4.46 -21.14 7.78
C LYS A 84 -3.24 -21.80 8.38
N THR A 85 -2.15 -21.04 8.52
CA THR A 85 -0.85 -21.54 9.01
C THR A 85 -0.42 -20.92 10.34
N ASN A 86 -1.14 -19.89 10.81
CA ASN A 86 -0.89 -19.21 12.08
C ASN A 86 -2.10 -19.35 13.01
N LYS A 87 -1.85 -19.37 14.33
CA LYS A 87 -2.94 -19.47 15.31
C LYS A 87 -3.78 -18.19 15.28
N TYR A 88 -5.08 -18.36 15.00
CA TYR A 88 -6.04 -17.26 15.12
C TYR A 88 -6.15 -16.77 16.57
N PRO A 89 -6.01 -15.46 16.83
CA PRO A 89 -5.98 -14.93 18.19
C PRO A 89 -7.37 -14.85 18.86
N GLY A 90 -8.44 -15.07 18.10
CA GLY A 90 -9.83 -14.88 18.53
C GLY A 90 -10.39 -13.52 18.08
N ASN A 91 -11.72 -13.43 17.99
CA ASN A 91 -12.42 -12.31 17.38
C ASN A 91 -12.14 -10.96 18.06
N GLU A 92 -12.18 -10.91 19.40
CA GLU A 92 -11.87 -9.69 20.16
C GLU A 92 -10.43 -9.24 19.91
N LYS A 93 -9.48 -10.17 19.99
CA LYS A 93 -8.06 -9.85 19.85
C LYS A 93 -7.71 -9.41 18.43
N TYR A 94 -8.33 -10.02 17.41
CA TYR A 94 -8.21 -9.57 16.03
C TYR A 94 -8.62 -8.10 15.85
N VAL A 95 -9.74 -7.68 16.44
CA VAL A 95 -10.20 -6.28 16.36
C VAL A 95 -9.23 -5.33 17.06
N GLU A 96 -8.67 -5.71 18.21
CA GLU A 96 -7.64 -4.92 18.90
C GLU A 96 -6.38 -4.72 18.03
N GLU A 97 -5.91 -5.79 17.40
CA GLU A 97 -4.72 -5.76 16.54
C GLU A 97 -4.98 -4.94 15.28
N LEU A 98 -6.16 -5.09 14.66
CA LEU A 98 -6.58 -4.30 13.51
C LEU A 98 -6.68 -2.80 13.85
N LYS A 99 -7.28 -2.44 14.99
CA LYS A 99 -7.32 -1.05 15.48
C LYS A 99 -5.92 -0.48 15.67
N SER A 100 -5.01 -1.27 16.25
CA SER A 100 -3.63 -0.85 16.48
C SER A 100 -2.90 -0.59 15.17
N ALA A 101 -3.07 -1.48 14.19
CA ALA A 101 -2.47 -1.37 12.87
C ALA A 101 -2.99 -0.14 12.09
N TYR A 102 -4.30 0.13 12.16
CA TYR A 102 -4.89 1.35 11.59
C TYR A 102 -4.35 2.62 12.25
N LYS A 103 -4.30 2.67 13.59
CA LYS A 103 -3.76 3.84 14.32
C LYS A 103 -2.31 4.11 13.96
N GLU A 104 -1.47 3.07 13.95
CA GLU A 104 -0.06 3.25 13.63
C GLU A 104 0.14 3.70 12.17
N SER A 105 -0.66 3.16 11.23
CA SER A 105 -0.64 3.59 9.83
C SER A 105 -1.07 5.06 9.68
N ARG A 106 -2.13 5.45 10.36
CA ARG A 106 -2.65 6.83 10.38
C ARG A 106 -1.61 7.81 10.92
N ASP A 107 -0.97 7.49 12.03
CA ASP A 107 0.04 8.33 12.66
C ASP A 107 1.29 8.49 11.78
N LYS A 108 1.69 7.42 11.09
CA LYS A 108 2.80 7.43 10.14
C LYS A 108 2.52 8.29 8.91
N ILE A 109 1.34 8.13 8.31
CA ILE A 109 0.92 8.97 7.18
C ILE A 109 0.80 10.43 7.61
N GLN A 110 0.26 10.70 8.81
CA GLN A 110 0.20 12.05 9.38
C GLN A 110 1.59 12.67 9.51
N LYS A 111 2.55 11.96 10.12
CA LYS A 111 3.93 12.45 10.23
C LYS A 111 4.55 12.74 8.88
N PHE A 112 4.37 11.85 7.90
CA PHE A 112 4.85 12.07 6.54
C PHE A 112 4.25 13.36 5.92
N VAL A 113 2.93 13.52 5.99
CA VAL A 113 2.22 14.71 5.51
C VAL A 113 2.71 15.98 6.22
N ASP A 114 2.92 15.92 7.53
CA ASP A 114 3.39 17.06 8.33
C ASP A 114 4.84 17.43 7.95
N SER A 115 5.71 16.44 7.72
CA SER A 115 7.07 16.68 7.21
C SER A 115 7.06 17.34 5.83
N LEU A 116 6.15 16.93 4.93
CA LEU A 116 5.99 17.59 3.63
C LEU A 116 5.52 19.05 3.77
N LYS A 117 4.59 19.31 4.70
CA LYS A 117 4.08 20.66 4.98
C LYS A 117 5.12 21.58 5.61
N ASN A 118 6.00 21.06 6.45
CA ASN A 118 6.90 21.90 7.25
C ASN A 118 8.30 21.99 6.64
N ASP A 119 8.85 20.87 6.19
CA ASP A 119 10.30 20.74 5.98
C ASP A 119 10.69 20.45 4.51
N ALA A 120 9.75 19.97 3.67
CA ALA A 120 9.98 19.67 2.26
C ALA A 120 9.57 20.84 1.34
N LYS A 121 10.33 21.96 1.34
CA LYS A 121 10.07 23.11 0.46
C LYS A 121 10.95 23.07 -0.80
N THR A 122 10.37 23.46 -1.93
CA THR A 122 11.04 23.48 -3.23
C THR A 122 10.48 24.60 -4.10
N GLU A 123 11.33 25.15 -4.96
CA GLU A 123 10.96 26.11 -6.02
C GLU A 123 10.63 25.40 -7.34
N ASP A 124 10.92 24.10 -7.46
CA ASP A 124 10.54 23.32 -8.64
C ASP A 124 9.01 23.18 -8.70
N THR A 125 8.41 23.78 -9.74
CA THR A 125 6.95 23.82 -9.90
C THR A 125 6.29 22.45 -10.02
N LYS A 126 6.96 21.47 -10.63
CA LYS A 126 6.41 20.11 -10.79
C LYS A 126 6.47 19.37 -9.46
N ILE A 127 7.59 19.45 -8.76
CA ILE A 127 7.73 18.82 -7.43
C ILE A 127 6.79 19.50 -6.42
N LYS A 128 6.60 20.81 -6.51
CA LYS A 128 5.64 21.55 -5.67
C LYS A 128 4.21 21.06 -5.88
N ASP A 129 3.75 20.93 -7.14
CA ASP A 129 2.41 20.40 -7.46
C ASP A 129 2.22 18.96 -6.95
N LEU A 130 3.22 18.09 -7.13
CA LEU A 130 3.19 16.74 -6.60
C LEU A 130 3.16 16.72 -5.06
N ASN A 131 3.87 17.63 -4.41
CA ASN A 131 3.86 17.79 -2.95
C ASN A 131 2.48 18.16 -2.44
N GLU A 132 1.85 19.15 -3.06
CA GLU A 132 0.51 19.62 -2.69
C GLU A 132 -0.53 18.51 -2.88
N LYS A 133 -0.45 17.77 -3.99
CA LYS A 133 -1.29 16.57 -4.22
C LYS A 133 -1.04 15.48 -3.18
N LEU A 134 0.22 15.19 -2.87
CA LEU A 134 0.57 14.13 -1.92
C LEU A 134 0.09 14.46 -0.49
N ILE A 135 0.16 15.73 -0.11
CA ILE A 135 -0.44 16.24 1.13
C ILE A 135 -1.96 16.04 1.12
N ALA A 136 -2.64 16.47 0.06
CA ALA A 136 -4.10 16.38 -0.03
C ALA A 136 -4.60 14.91 -0.03
N GLU A 137 -3.95 14.03 -0.79
CA GLU A 137 -4.28 12.60 -0.78
C GLU A 137 -3.91 11.92 0.55
N GLY A 138 -2.84 12.37 1.22
CA GLY A 138 -2.47 11.91 2.56
C GLY A 138 -3.53 12.26 3.59
N GLU A 139 -4.05 13.49 3.57
CA GLU A 139 -5.15 13.93 4.44
C GLU A 139 -6.45 13.15 4.19
N LYS A 140 -6.80 12.88 2.93
CA LYS A 140 -7.94 12.00 2.60
C LYS A 140 -7.74 10.59 3.17
N THR A 141 -6.53 10.05 3.03
CA THR A 141 -6.19 8.72 3.56
C THR A 141 -6.33 8.66 5.08
N ILE A 142 -5.84 9.68 5.79
CA ILE A 142 -5.99 9.82 7.24
C ILE A 142 -7.47 9.88 7.63
N SER A 143 -8.28 10.68 6.92
CA SER A 143 -9.72 10.77 7.18
C SER A 143 -10.45 9.45 6.97
N ASN A 144 -10.10 8.69 5.92
CA ASN A 144 -10.65 7.36 5.67
C ASN A 144 -10.28 6.37 6.80
N ILE A 145 -9.04 6.42 7.29
CA ILE A 145 -8.62 5.57 8.42
C ILE A 145 -9.34 5.96 9.70
N ASP A 146 -9.49 7.26 9.99
CA ASP A 146 -10.23 7.75 11.16
C ASP A 146 -11.71 7.28 11.11
N ALA A 147 -12.34 7.27 9.93
CA ALA A 147 -13.68 6.72 9.75
C ALA A 147 -13.75 5.21 10.02
N ARG A 148 -12.78 4.43 9.51
CA ARG A 148 -12.68 2.99 9.75
C ARG A 148 -12.47 2.67 11.23
N LEU A 149 -11.61 3.43 11.92
CA LEU A 149 -11.40 3.32 13.37
C LEU A 149 -12.68 3.58 14.15
N ASN A 150 -13.43 4.64 13.79
CA ASN A 150 -14.72 4.92 14.39
C ASN A 150 -15.73 3.79 14.15
N ASN A 151 -15.77 3.20 12.96
CA ASN A 151 -16.63 2.06 12.68
C ASN A 151 -16.23 0.81 13.49
N LEU A 152 -14.92 0.56 13.67
CA LEU A 152 -14.40 -0.52 14.52
C LEU A 152 -14.78 -0.35 16.00
N ASP A 153 -14.97 0.87 16.49
CA ASP A 153 -15.47 1.14 17.84
C ASP A 153 -16.97 0.86 17.99
N ASN A 154 -17.71 0.75 16.88
CA ASN A 154 -19.16 0.58 16.84
C ASN A 154 -19.61 -0.75 16.21
N LEU A 155 -18.75 -1.77 16.23
CA LEU A 155 -19.08 -3.10 15.70
C LEU A 155 -20.29 -3.72 16.43
N PRO A 156 -21.25 -4.32 15.71
CA PRO A 156 -22.36 -5.04 16.35
C PRO A 156 -21.86 -6.21 17.20
N LYS A 157 -22.39 -6.38 18.42
CA LYS A 157 -21.89 -7.38 19.38
C LYS A 157 -22.08 -8.83 18.88
N ASP A 158 -23.13 -9.07 18.11
CA ASP A 158 -23.48 -10.39 17.58
C ASP A 158 -22.48 -10.90 16.53
N ILE A 159 -21.65 -10.04 15.93
CA ILE A 159 -20.62 -10.52 15.01
C ILE A 159 -19.51 -11.28 15.75
N TYR A 160 -19.25 -10.99 17.03
CA TYR A 160 -18.15 -11.61 17.79
C TYR A 160 -18.37 -13.11 18.08
N ASP A 161 -19.58 -13.61 17.92
CA ASP A 161 -19.89 -15.04 18.08
C ASP A 161 -19.74 -15.82 16.75
N LYS A 162 -19.43 -15.15 15.64
CA LYS A 162 -19.25 -15.77 14.33
C LYS A 162 -17.97 -16.59 14.25
N THR A 163 -17.93 -17.52 13.29
CA THR A 163 -16.68 -18.18 12.92
C THR A 163 -15.66 -17.17 12.40
N GLN A 164 -14.37 -17.52 12.44
CA GLN A 164 -13.28 -16.63 11.99
C GLN A 164 -13.56 -16.01 10.60
N ASP A 165 -13.87 -16.83 9.60
CA ASP A 165 -14.04 -16.35 8.22
C ASP A 165 -15.28 -15.44 8.08
N GLU A 166 -16.37 -15.77 8.78
CA GLU A 166 -17.57 -14.94 8.81
C GLU A 166 -17.34 -13.62 9.56
N PHE A 167 -16.58 -13.67 10.65
CA PHE A 167 -16.24 -12.51 11.46
C PHE A 167 -15.35 -11.53 10.70
N VAL A 168 -14.27 -12.01 10.08
CA VAL A 168 -13.35 -11.17 9.29
C VAL A 168 -14.09 -10.46 8.16
N LYS A 169 -14.98 -11.16 7.45
CA LYS A 169 -15.82 -10.55 6.40
C LYS A 169 -16.80 -9.53 6.97
N ALA A 170 -17.48 -9.86 8.07
CA ALA A 170 -18.41 -8.94 8.72
C ALA A 170 -17.71 -7.67 9.22
N VAL A 171 -16.48 -7.79 9.75
CA VAL A 171 -15.65 -6.65 10.14
C VAL A 171 -15.29 -5.81 8.91
N ASP A 172 -14.75 -6.42 7.84
CA ASP A 172 -14.41 -5.69 6.60
C ASP A 172 -15.62 -4.91 6.03
N GLU A 173 -16.79 -5.54 6.01
CA GLU A 173 -18.03 -4.90 5.55
C GLU A 173 -18.45 -3.74 6.48
N ALA A 174 -18.38 -3.93 7.79
CA ALA A 174 -18.81 -2.94 8.77
C ALA A 174 -17.89 -1.71 8.81
N ILE A 175 -16.61 -1.87 8.49
CA ILE A 175 -15.64 -0.77 8.62
C ILE A 175 -15.55 0.11 7.38
N LYS A 176 -16.05 -0.33 6.23
CA LYS A 176 -16.10 0.47 4.99
C LYS A 176 -16.66 1.86 5.28
N ALA A 177 -15.91 2.89 4.87
CA ALA A 177 -16.38 4.25 5.06
C ALA A 177 -17.56 4.50 4.09
N LYS A 178 -18.63 5.14 4.56
CA LYS A 178 -19.82 5.41 3.74
C LYS A 178 -19.50 6.32 2.54
N ASP A 179 -18.55 7.22 2.75
CA ASP A 179 -18.00 8.12 1.75
C ASP A 179 -16.50 7.83 1.61
N GLU A 180 -16.13 6.64 1.13
CA GLU A 180 -14.76 6.37 0.70
C GLU A 180 -14.41 7.31 -0.46
N THR A 181 -13.94 8.50 -0.11
CA THR A 181 -13.21 9.32 -1.08
C THR A 181 -11.99 8.50 -1.45
N LYS A 182 -11.99 7.96 -2.67
CA LYS A 182 -10.85 7.22 -3.19
C LYS A 182 -9.63 8.12 -3.08
N SER A 183 -8.67 7.66 -2.28
CA SER A 183 -7.39 8.33 -2.17
C SER A 183 -6.48 7.79 -3.26
N ASP A 184 -5.86 8.70 -4.01
CA ASP A 184 -4.83 8.40 -4.99
C ASP A 184 -3.42 8.47 -4.37
N PHE A 185 -3.30 8.42 -3.03
CA PHE A 185 -2.04 8.60 -2.31
C PHE A 185 -0.90 7.75 -2.85
N ASN A 186 -1.10 6.44 -3.03
CA ASN A 186 -0.06 5.55 -3.58
C ASN A 186 0.33 5.89 -5.03
N ASN A 187 -0.61 6.39 -5.83
CA ASN A 187 -0.34 6.77 -7.22
C ASN A 187 0.50 8.06 -7.24
N VAL A 188 0.10 9.07 -6.47
CA VAL A 188 0.85 10.33 -6.35
C VAL A 188 2.23 10.11 -5.72
N LEU A 189 2.34 9.20 -4.74
CA LEU A 189 3.61 8.82 -4.12
C LEU A 189 4.57 8.21 -5.16
N GLN A 190 4.07 7.34 -6.04
CA GLN A 190 4.84 6.78 -7.14
C GLN A 190 5.26 7.84 -8.17
N GLU A 191 4.37 8.77 -8.50
CA GLU A 191 4.68 9.89 -9.40
C GLU A 191 5.78 10.79 -8.82
N MET A 192 5.71 11.10 -7.51
CA MET A 192 6.73 11.85 -6.80
C MET A 192 8.08 11.11 -6.81
N ASN A 193 8.10 9.84 -6.42
CA ASN A 193 9.30 9.01 -6.43
C ASN A 193 9.96 9.00 -7.82
N LYS A 194 9.17 8.80 -8.87
CA LYS A 194 9.64 8.86 -10.26
C LYS A 194 10.19 10.23 -10.64
N ALA A 195 9.51 11.31 -10.24
CA ALA A 195 9.94 12.68 -10.56
C ALA A 195 11.26 13.06 -9.89
N LEU A 196 11.51 12.53 -8.68
CA LEU A 196 12.75 12.76 -7.92
C LEU A 196 13.88 11.80 -8.29
N GLY A 197 13.64 10.82 -9.15
CA GLY A 197 14.61 9.75 -9.43
C GLY A 197 14.88 8.84 -8.23
N VAL A 198 14.04 8.92 -7.20
CA VAL A 198 14.09 8.06 -6.02
C VAL A 198 13.33 6.79 -6.41
N TYR A 199 14.03 5.81 -6.97
CA TYR A 199 13.46 4.49 -7.15
C TYR A 199 13.49 3.77 -5.80
N PRO A 200 12.35 3.61 -5.10
CA PRO A 200 12.31 2.62 -4.05
C PRO A 200 12.63 1.29 -4.71
N ASN A 201 13.61 0.55 -4.18
CA ASN A 201 13.90 -0.80 -4.65
C ASN A 201 12.57 -1.60 -4.65
N ALA A 202 12.08 -1.92 -5.85
CA ALA A 202 10.92 -2.74 -6.17
C ALA A 202 9.53 -2.32 -5.61
N LEU A 203 8.85 -1.43 -6.32
CA LEU A 203 7.39 -1.52 -6.50
C LEU A 203 7.10 -2.31 -7.77
N GLU A 204 7.50 -3.59 -7.81
CA GLU A 204 6.89 -4.51 -8.77
C GLU A 204 5.45 -4.75 -8.30
N SER A 205 4.50 -4.36 -9.15
CA SER A 205 3.11 -4.81 -9.06
C SER A 205 3.09 -6.33 -8.82
N PRO A 206 2.16 -6.91 -8.04
CA PRO A 206 2.00 -8.35 -7.99
C PRO A 206 1.53 -8.82 -9.37
N GLY A 207 2.51 -9.06 -10.25
CA GLY A 207 2.34 -9.79 -11.47
C GLY A 207 1.75 -11.15 -11.09
N THR A 208 0.66 -11.46 -11.75
CA THR A 208 -0.07 -12.72 -11.70
C THR A 208 0.88 -13.88 -11.40
N ILE A 209 0.69 -14.55 -10.26
CA ILE A 209 1.36 -15.83 -9.99
C ILE A 209 0.80 -16.83 -11.01
N ASN A 210 1.41 -16.90 -12.19
CA ASN A 210 1.20 -17.99 -13.12
C ASN A 210 1.88 -19.22 -12.55
N ASN A 211 1.17 -19.91 -11.66
CA ASN A 211 1.59 -21.20 -11.16
C ASN A 211 1.44 -22.24 -12.28
N THR A 212 2.45 -22.34 -13.14
CA THR A 212 2.66 -23.52 -14.00
C THR A 212 3.87 -24.28 -13.45
N ASN A 213 3.67 -24.94 -12.31
CA ASN A 213 4.50 -26.08 -11.95
C ASN A 213 3.85 -27.35 -12.51
N THR A 214 4.09 -27.58 -13.80
CA THR A 214 3.91 -28.92 -14.39
C THR A 214 4.98 -29.84 -13.81
N ASN A 215 4.53 -30.76 -12.96
CA ASN A 215 5.23 -32.00 -12.64
C ASN A 215 5.76 -32.65 -13.93
N THR A 216 7.07 -32.77 -14.04
CA THR A 216 7.73 -33.87 -14.77
C THR A 216 9.21 -33.86 -14.44
N ASN A 217 9.70 -34.92 -13.80
CA ASN A 217 10.88 -35.70 -14.21
C ASN A 217 11.00 -36.87 -13.22
N LYS A 218 10.61 -38.08 -13.62
CA LYS A 218 11.41 -39.13 -14.29
C LYS A 218 12.27 -39.91 -13.32
#